data_AF-A0A7L5ZE54-F1
#
_entry.id   AF-A0A7L5ZE54-F1
#
_cell.length_a   1.000
_cell.length_b   1.000
_cell.length_c   1.000
_cell.angle_alpha   90.00
_cell.angle_beta   90.00
_cell.angle_gamma   90.00
#
_symmetry.space_group_name_H-M   'P 1'
#
loop_
_entity.id
_entity.type
_entity.pdbx_description
1 polymer ?
#
loop_
_entity_poly.entity_id
_entity_poly.type
_entity_poly.pdbx_seq_one_letter_code
_entity_poly.pdbx_strand_id
1 'polypeptide(L)'
;MRRLLTTLVLAALVVAGTLAGSIGAADAAGPRYVALGDSYSAGTGSVAAAPFLDQLCYRTEAGHPFAHLSVDKANYVACSGATTFTMAPR
;
A
#
# COMPACT_ATOMS: atom_id res chain seq x y z
N MET A 1 24.64 -47.53 -18.28
CA MET A 1 24.51 -46.82 -16.99
C MET A 1 25.10 -45.41 -17.00
N ARG A 2 26.38 -45.18 -17.37
CA ARG A 2 26.99 -43.82 -17.41
C ARG A 2 26.20 -42.75 -18.19
N ARG A 3 25.62 -43.11 -19.35
CA ARG A 3 24.80 -42.19 -20.16
C ARG A 3 23.47 -41.81 -19.51
N LEU A 4 22.91 -42.68 -18.67
CA LEU A 4 21.67 -42.43 -17.93
C LEU A 4 21.90 -41.49 -16.74
N LEU A 5 23.05 -41.64 -16.08
CA LEU A 5 23.48 -40.78 -14.98
C LEU A 5 23.72 -39.34 -15.46
N THR A 6 24.36 -39.17 -16.63
CA THR A 6 24.59 -37.83 -17.20
C THR A 6 23.30 -37.11 -17.58
N THR A 7 22.30 -37.82 -18.11
CA THR A 7 21.00 -37.22 -18.45
C THR A 7 20.21 -36.80 -17.20
N LEU A 8 20.28 -37.58 -16.13
CA LEU A 8 19.63 -37.26 -14.86
C LEU A 8 20.24 -36.02 -14.18
N VAL A 9 21.57 -35.89 -14.22
CA VAL A 9 22.27 -34.73 -13.66
C VAL A 9 21.93 -33.45 -14.42
N LEU A 10 21.89 -33.49 -15.76
CA LEU A 10 21.48 -32.32 -16.55
C LEU A 10 20.04 -31.91 -16.26
N ALA A 11 19.11 -32.88 -16.16
CA ALA A 11 17.72 -32.58 -15.85
C ALA A 11 17.57 -31.93 -14.47
N ALA A 12 18.31 -32.42 -13.46
CA ALA A 12 18.31 -31.84 -12.12
C ALA A 12 18.85 -30.40 -12.10
N LEU A 13 19.90 -30.11 -12.88
CA LEU A 13 20.48 -28.77 -12.98
C LEU A 13 19.53 -27.78 -13.65
N VAL A 14 18.80 -28.20 -14.68
CA VAL A 14 17.80 -27.36 -15.36
C VAL A 14 16.66 -27.01 -14.41
N VAL A 15 16.15 -27.99 -13.64
CA VAL A 15 15.08 -27.75 -12.65
C VAL A 15 15.59 -26.85 -11.51
N ALA A 16 16.80 -27.08 -10.99
CA ALA A 16 17.36 -26.23 -9.95
C ALA A 16 17.57 -24.78 -10.44
N GLY A 17 17.99 -24.60 -11.69
CA GLY A 17 18.17 -23.29 -12.32
C GLY A 17 16.86 -22.52 -12.50
N THR A 18 15.76 -23.20 -12.84
CA THR A 18 14.45 -22.54 -13.02
C THR A 18 13.82 -22.13 -11.70
N LEU A 19 14.02 -22.88 -10.61
CA LEU A 19 13.51 -22.51 -9.28
C LEU A 19 14.31 -21.35 -8.65
N ALA A 20 15.61 -21.23 -8.95
CA ALA A 20 16.43 -20.15 -8.41
C ALA A 20 16.13 -18.78 -9.06
N GLY A 21 15.65 -18.77 -10.31
CA GLY A 21 15.34 -17.54 -11.05
C GLY A 21 13.96 -16.93 -10.77
N SER A 22 13.05 -17.67 -10.13
CA SER A 22 11.67 -17.21 -9.88
C SER A 22 11.47 -16.54 -8.52
N ILE A 23 12.51 -16.48 -7.68
CA ILE A 23 12.50 -15.78 -6.39
C ILE A 23 12.82 -14.29 -6.61
N GLY A 24 12.12 -13.65 -7.55
CA GLY A 24 12.09 -12.20 -7.58
C GLY A 24 11.43 -11.73 -6.30
N ALA A 25 12.08 -10.84 -5.55
CA ALA A 25 11.42 -10.14 -4.45
C ALA A 25 10.16 -9.48 -5.04
N ALA A 26 8.98 -9.89 -4.57
CA ALA A 26 7.78 -9.17 -4.88
C ALA A 26 7.93 -7.80 -4.23
N ASP A 27 8.17 -6.76 -5.04
CA ASP A 27 8.01 -5.39 -4.61
C ASP A 27 6.56 -5.25 -4.15
N ALA A 28 6.36 -5.21 -2.84
CA ALA A 28 5.07 -4.90 -2.28
C ALA A 28 4.78 -3.47 -2.71
N ALA A 29 3.98 -3.31 -3.78
CA ALA A 29 3.51 -2.02 -4.22
C ALA A 29 3.06 -1.26 -2.97
N GLY A 30 3.64 -0.07 -2.75
CA GLY A 30 3.33 0.78 -1.61
C GLY A 30 1.81 1.00 -1.46
N PRO A 31 1.36 1.63 -0.36
CA PRO A 31 -0.05 1.74 -0.02
C PRO A 31 -0.91 2.10 -1.24
N ARG A 32 -1.69 1.13 -1.73
CA ARG A 32 -2.50 1.23 -2.96
C ARG A 32 -3.79 2.01 -2.78
N TYR A 33 -4.05 2.47 -1.57
CA TYR A 33 -5.24 3.19 -1.20
C TYR A 33 -4.90 4.67 -1.04
N VAL A 34 -5.64 5.53 -1.74
CA VAL A 34 -5.53 6.99 -1.62
C VAL A 34 -6.83 7.50 -1.03
N ALA A 35 -6.77 8.03 0.19
CA ALA A 35 -7.92 8.62 0.86
C ALA A 35 -8.01 10.10 0.48
N LEU A 36 -8.86 10.40 -0.50
CA LEU A 36 -9.17 11.75 -0.98
C LEU A 36 -10.46 12.26 -0.32
N GLY A 37 -10.65 13.58 -0.30
CA GLY A 37 -11.91 14.20 0.08
C GLY A 37 -11.76 15.48 0.87
N ASP A 38 -12.89 15.97 1.37
CA ASP A 38 -13.00 17.16 2.19
C ASP A 38 -13.00 16.83 3.70
N SER A 39 -13.55 17.73 4.52
CA SER A 39 -13.68 17.57 5.98
C SER A 39 -14.36 16.27 6.41
N TYR A 40 -15.31 15.76 5.62
CA TYR A 40 -16.03 14.51 5.93
C TYR A 40 -15.11 13.29 5.83
N SER A 41 -14.15 13.34 4.91
CA SER A 41 -13.13 12.30 4.80
C SER A 41 -11.97 12.53 5.76
N ALA A 42 -11.58 13.80 6.00
CA ALA A 42 -10.50 14.18 6.90
C ALA A 42 -10.79 13.85 8.38
N GLY A 43 -12.06 13.69 8.76
CA GLY A 43 -12.49 13.39 10.12
C GLY A 43 -12.64 14.63 11.00
N THR A 44 -12.78 15.82 10.41
CA THR A 44 -12.97 17.07 11.16
C THR A 44 -14.24 16.97 12.02
N GLY A 45 -14.14 17.36 13.30
CA GLY A 45 -15.26 17.32 14.25
C GLY A 45 -15.53 15.94 14.88
N SER A 46 -14.74 14.92 14.54
CA SER A 46 -14.81 13.64 15.24
C SER A 46 -14.34 13.79 16.70
N VAL A 47 -14.93 13.01 17.61
CA VAL A 47 -14.65 13.07 19.07
C VAL A 47 -13.18 12.74 19.41
N ALA A 48 -12.47 12.11 18.47
CA ALA A 48 -11.05 11.76 18.53
C ALA A 48 -10.18 12.69 17.65
N ALA A 49 -10.65 13.90 17.31
CA ALA A 49 -9.96 14.81 16.40
C ALA A 49 -8.59 15.31 16.90
N ALA A 50 -8.21 15.02 18.15
CA ALA A 50 -6.88 15.35 18.67
C ALA A 50 -6.11 14.08 19.10
N PRO A 51 -4.81 13.96 18.73
CA PRO A 51 -4.05 14.90 17.90
C PRO A 51 -4.37 14.76 16.40
N PHE A 52 -4.43 15.90 15.69
CA PHE A 52 -4.50 15.89 14.23
C PHE A 52 -3.18 15.39 13.62
N LEU A 53 -3.28 14.52 12.62
CA LEU A 53 -2.17 14.16 11.72
C LEU A 53 -1.70 15.36 10.90
N ASP A 54 -2.63 16.26 10.56
CA ASP A 54 -2.37 17.51 9.86
C ASP A 54 -3.32 18.59 10.39
N GLN A 55 -2.76 19.65 10.95
CA GLN A 55 -3.49 20.77 11.56
C GLN A 55 -4.14 21.70 10.52
N LEU A 56 -3.56 21.80 9.31
CA LEU A 56 -4.10 22.66 8.25
C LEU A 56 -5.27 21.98 7.55
N CYS A 57 -5.16 20.66 7.35
CA CYS A 57 -6.20 19.85 6.75
C CYS A 57 -7.21 19.29 7.76
N TYR A 58 -7.01 19.54 9.05
CA TYR A 58 -7.80 18.99 10.17
C TYR A 58 -8.03 17.49 10.03
N ARG A 59 -6.92 16.80 9.75
CA ARG A 59 -6.91 15.38 9.40
C ARG A 59 -6.64 14.52 10.61
N THR A 60 -7.42 13.48 10.81
CA THR A 60 -7.37 12.62 12.01
C THR A 60 -7.46 11.16 11.62
N GLU A 61 -6.88 10.28 12.44
CA GLU A 61 -6.98 8.82 12.28
C GLU A 61 -8.42 8.29 12.44
N ALA A 62 -9.31 9.09 13.04
CA ALA A 62 -10.73 8.78 13.15
C ALA A 62 -11.55 9.19 11.91
N GLY A 63 -10.90 9.66 10.84
CA GLY A 63 -11.56 9.88 9.56
C GLY A 63 -12.15 8.59 8.98
N HIS A 64 -13.30 8.68 8.32
CA HIS A 64 -14.01 7.53 7.72
C HIS A 64 -13.12 6.57 6.88
N PRO A 65 -12.13 7.04 6.09
CA PRO A 65 -11.25 6.14 5.33
C PRO A 65 -10.47 5.12 6.19
N PHE A 66 -10.31 5.41 7.49
CA PHE A 66 -9.53 4.58 8.43
C PHE A 66 -10.38 3.75 9.38
N ALA A 67 -11.71 3.77 9.23
CA ALA A 67 -12.58 2.85 9.96
C ALA A 67 -12.26 1.36 9.67
N HIS A 68 -11.64 1.06 8.52
CA HIS A 68 -11.33 -0.30 8.06
C HIS A 68 -9.89 -0.47 7.57
N LEU A 69 -9.03 0.54 7.75
CA LEU A 69 -7.65 0.56 7.27
C LEU A 69 -6.76 1.33 8.27
N SER A 70 -5.52 0.90 8.50
CA SER A 70 -4.56 1.71 9.26
C SER A 70 -4.06 2.90 8.41
N VAL A 71 -3.75 4.02 9.06
CA VAL A 71 -3.22 5.23 8.39
C VAL A 71 -1.95 4.98 7.59
N ASP A 72 -1.10 4.07 8.07
CA ASP A 72 0.18 3.71 7.45
C ASP A 72 0.00 2.91 6.16
N LYS A 73 -1.22 2.44 5.89
CA LYS A 73 -1.60 1.64 4.72
C LYS A 73 -2.24 2.50 3.61
N ALA A 74 -2.31 3.81 3.79
CA ALA A 74 -2.92 4.74 2.84
C ALA A 74 -2.04 5.95 2.54
N ASN A 75 -2.13 6.46 1.31
CA ASN A 75 -1.80 7.86 1.06
C ASN A 75 -3.01 8.73 1.45
N TYR A 76 -2.97 9.29 2.65
CA TYR A 76 -4.07 10.09 3.18
C TYR A 76 -3.91 11.56 2.77
N VAL A 77 -4.74 12.02 1.85
CA VAL A 77 -4.65 13.37 1.25
C VAL A 77 -5.94 14.18 1.40
N ALA A 78 -6.94 13.68 2.14
CA ALA A 78 -8.14 14.45 2.43
C ALA A 78 -7.80 15.72 3.23
N CYS A 79 -8.55 16.79 2.96
CA CYS A 79 -8.29 18.10 3.55
C CYS A 79 -9.60 18.87 3.77
N SER A 80 -9.81 19.38 4.99
CA SER A 80 -10.97 20.22 5.29
C SER A 80 -11.07 21.41 4.33
N GLY A 81 -12.26 21.62 3.76
CA GLY A 81 -12.52 22.68 2.78
C GLY A 81 -12.11 22.35 1.32
N ALA A 82 -11.61 21.14 1.04
CA ALA A 82 -11.36 20.73 -0.34
C ALA A 82 -12.65 20.73 -1.17
N THR A 83 -12.54 21.16 -2.43
CA THR A 83 -13.59 21.13 -3.46
C THR A 83 -13.21 20.13 -4.54
N THR A 84 -14.13 19.81 -5.45
CA THR A 84 -13.86 18.91 -6.59
C THR A 84 -12.68 19.35 -7.46
N PHE A 85 -12.33 20.65 -7.47
CA PHE A 85 -11.17 21.18 -8.21
C PHE A 85 -9.84 21.07 -7.45
N THR A 86 -9.89 20.86 -6.14
CA THR A 86 -8.70 20.84 -5.26
C THR A 86 -8.44 19.47 -4.65
N MET A 87 -9.30 18.48 -4.92
CA MET A 87 -9.10 17.06 -4.61
C MET A 87 -8.07 16.45 -5.57
N ALA A 88 -6.79 16.74 -5.36
CA ALA A 88 -5.68 16.09 -6.03
C ALA A 88 -4.65 15.60 -4.99
N PRO A 89 -3.96 14.47 -5.23
CA PRO A 89 -2.84 14.07 -4.40
C PRO A 89 -1.78 15.17 -4.48
N ARG A 90 -1.45 15.79 -3.34
CA ARG A 90 -0.33 16.71 -3.22
C ARG A 90 0.96 15.95 -2.96
#